data_AF-A0A956QK99-F1
#
_entry.id   AF-A0A956QK99-F1
#
_cell.length_a   1.000
_cell.length_b   1.000
_cell.length_c   1.000
_cell.angle_alpha   90.00
_cell.angle_beta   90.00
_cell.angle_gamma   90.00
#
_symmetry.space_group_name_H-M   'P 1'
#
loop_
_entity.id
_entity.type
_entity.pdbx_description
1 polymer ?
#
loop_
_entity_poly.entity_id
_entity_poly.type
_entity_poly.pdbx_seq_one_letter_code
_entity_poly.pdbx_strand_id
1 'polypeptide(L)'
;HRTLVFLGSDGQLTVRAMRNFPKAEFGDEAIAQLVNEVEHKGKAVLVLDAHLDERFRGLPQPTFRAALCAPILREGRQIGLLYADAPQPGAFSYAHLSELEAYGAELGTSLEPERVRATPPPPPEGPAVSLWLQVVCGLAGLILVLGMILGWGKKPPPPAPKSKLATLETAGPDTIARSFLGALQAPRLGPAYEMLSPRLRDKLTPEQFDQRVKTWRGKGKNAWELQNRRPVVEEQSESRCLVGVERVGTEQAKSWRWELIKTPTGWVLDRLAGGPVLD
;
A
#
# COMPACT_ATOMS: atom_id res chain seq x y z
N HIS A 1 11.12 -8.73 5.97
CA HIS A 1 9.85 -8.55 5.23
C HIS A 1 9.80 -9.56 4.10
N ARG A 2 8.66 -10.25 3.97
CA ARG A 2 8.38 -11.10 2.81
C ARG A 2 7.52 -10.30 1.83
N THR A 3 7.65 -10.53 0.53
CA THR A 3 6.90 -9.80 -0.51
C THR A 3 6.40 -10.77 -1.56
N LEU A 4 5.13 -10.62 -1.95
CA LEU A 4 4.49 -11.35 -3.05
C LEU A 4 3.85 -10.36 -4.02
N VAL A 5 3.93 -10.70 -5.30
CA VAL A 5 3.16 -10.04 -6.36
C VAL A 5 2.25 -11.09 -6.97
N PHE A 6 0.95 -10.81 -6.95
CA PHE A 6 -0.05 -11.60 -7.65
C PHE A 6 -0.48 -10.84 -8.90
N LEU A 7 -0.57 -11.53 -10.04
CA LEU A 7 -1.17 -10.98 -11.26
C LEU A 7 -2.31 -11.89 -11.71
N GLY A 8 -3.40 -11.25 -12.13
CA GLY A 8 -4.58 -11.94 -12.64
C GLY A 8 -4.37 -12.40 -14.07
N SER A 9 -4.54 -13.69 -14.34
CA SER A 9 -4.78 -14.24 -15.68
C SER A 9 -6.14 -14.93 -15.65
N ASP A 10 -7.06 -14.54 -16.55
CA ASP A 10 -8.38 -15.17 -16.73
C ASP A 10 -9.21 -15.32 -15.44
N GLY A 11 -9.18 -14.30 -14.57
CA GLY A 11 -9.92 -14.28 -13.30
C GLY A 11 -9.29 -15.09 -12.17
N GLN A 12 -8.04 -15.54 -12.33
CA GLN A 12 -7.27 -16.23 -11.29
C GLN A 12 -5.99 -15.45 -10.96
N LEU A 13 -5.78 -15.15 -9.68
CA LEU A 13 -4.55 -14.53 -9.18
C LEU A 13 -3.44 -15.58 -9.08
N THR A 14 -2.37 -15.39 -9.85
CA THR A 14 -1.18 -16.25 -9.81
C THR A 14 0.00 -15.49 -9.19
N VAL A 15 0.79 -16.14 -8.34
CA VAL A 15 2.02 -15.54 -7.81
C VAL A 15 3.01 -15.38 -8.97
N ARG A 16 3.38 -14.14 -9.30
CA ARG A 16 4.34 -13.83 -10.38
C ARG A 16 5.72 -13.41 -9.88
N ALA A 17 5.82 -12.93 -8.65
CA ALA A 17 7.10 -12.66 -8.01
C ALA A 17 7.00 -12.88 -6.50
N MET A 18 8.10 -13.37 -5.91
CA MET A 18 8.24 -13.54 -4.47
C MET A 18 9.63 -13.16 -4.01
N ARG A 19 9.73 -12.60 -2.80
CA ARG A 19 11.00 -12.33 -2.13
C ARG A 19 10.92 -12.76 -0.67
N ASN A 20 11.94 -13.49 -0.21
CA ASN A 20 12.08 -13.99 1.16
C ASN A 20 10.90 -14.86 1.65
N PHE A 21 10.27 -15.64 0.75
CA PHE A 21 9.22 -16.60 1.10
C PHE A 21 9.79 -18.01 1.25
N PRO A 22 9.78 -18.62 2.45
CA PRO A 22 10.07 -20.04 2.63
C PRO A 22 9.03 -20.89 1.90
N LYS A 23 9.48 -21.95 1.20
CA LYS A 23 8.57 -22.88 0.49
C LYS A 23 7.48 -23.51 1.37
N ALA A 24 7.72 -23.63 2.68
CA ALA A 24 6.81 -24.27 3.63
C ALA A 24 5.62 -23.40 4.05
N GLU A 25 5.59 -22.11 3.67
CA GLU A 25 4.55 -21.15 4.08
C GLU A 25 3.58 -20.81 2.94
N PHE A 26 3.64 -21.55 1.83
CA PHE A 26 2.64 -21.53 0.78
C PHE A 26 1.33 -22.15 1.32
N GLY A 27 0.25 -21.38 1.38
CA GLY A 27 -1.06 -21.85 1.87
C GLY A 27 -1.49 -21.32 3.23
N ASP A 28 -0.85 -20.27 3.75
CA ASP A 28 -1.34 -19.56 4.94
C ASP A 28 -2.74 -18.96 4.66
N GLU A 29 -3.77 -19.51 5.31
CA GLU A 29 -5.17 -19.11 5.16
C GLU A 29 -5.38 -17.62 5.49
N ALA A 30 -4.58 -17.05 6.38
CA ALA A 30 -4.64 -15.62 6.70
C ALA A 30 -4.15 -14.76 5.52
N ILE A 31 -3.14 -15.22 4.79
CA ILE A 31 -2.69 -14.55 3.55
C ILE A 31 -3.79 -14.62 2.50
N ALA A 32 -4.38 -15.81 2.30
CA ALA A 32 -5.47 -16.01 1.34
C ALA A 32 -6.67 -15.11 1.67
N GLN A 33 -7.05 -14.98 2.94
CA GLN A 33 -8.15 -14.11 3.34
C GLN A 33 -7.88 -12.64 3.03
N LEU A 34 -6.65 -12.14 3.25
CA LEU A 34 -6.28 -10.76 2.91
C LEU A 34 -6.30 -10.52 1.39
N VAL A 35 -5.75 -11.46 0.63
CA VAL A 35 -5.75 -11.41 -0.85
C VAL A 35 -7.19 -11.36 -1.37
N ASN A 36 -8.05 -12.25 -0.88
CA ASN A 36 -9.47 -12.29 -1.24
C ASN A 36 -10.21 -11.00 -0.84
N GLU A 37 -9.92 -10.45 0.34
CA GLU A 37 -10.53 -9.20 0.79
C GLU A 37 -10.23 -8.04 -0.18
N VAL A 38 -8.95 -7.86 -0.55
CA VAL A 38 -8.55 -6.79 -1.47
C VAL A 38 -9.06 -7.06 -2.87
N GLU A 39 -9.06 -8.31 -3.33
CA GLU A 39 -9.64 -8.71 -4.62
C GLU A 39 -11.12 -8.34 -4.77
N HIS A 40 -11.94 -8.62 -3.75
CA HIS A 40 -13.37 -8.36 -3.83
C HIS A 40 -13.71 -6.88 -3.60
N LYS A 41 -12.99 -6.20 -2.70
CA LYS A 41 -13.29 -4.82 -2.31
C LYS A 41 -12.57 -3.77 -3.15
N GLY A 42 -11.47 -4.14 -3.80
CA GLY A 42 -10.60 -3.22 -4.54
C GLY A 42 -9.93 -2.16 -3.66
N LYS A 43 -9.80 -2.40 -2.35
CA LYS A 43 -9.26 -1.44 -1.37
C LYS A 43 -8.07 -2.03 -0.65
N ALA A 44 -7.01 -1.25 -0.50
CA ALA A 44 -5.83 -1.73 0.21
C ALA A 44 -6.11 -1.95 1.70
N VAL A 45 -5.35 -2.87 2.26
CA VAL A 45 -5.51 -3.41 3.60
C VAL A 45 -4.18 -3.33 4.34
N LEU A 46 -4.24 -2.82 5.57
CA LEU A 46 -3.16 -2.87 6.55
C LEU A 46 -3.57 -3.80 7.71
N VAL A 47 -2.64 -4.64 8.14
CA VAL A 47 -2.70 -5.44 9.37
C VAL A 47 -1.55 -4.99 10.27
N LEU A 48 -1.89 -4.48 11.46
CA LEU A 48 -0.89 -4.04 12.44
C LEU A 48 -0.42 -5.20 13.33
N ASP A 49 -1.33 -6.08 13.75
CA ASP A 49 -1.02 -7.31 14.46
C ASP A 49 -2.01 -8.42 14.09
N ALA A 50 -1.59 -9.38 13.27
CA ALA A 50 -2.42 -10.47 12.78
C ALA A 50 -2.91 -11.39 13.91
N HIS A 51 -2.24 -11.44 15.05
CA HIS A 51 -2.69 -12.26 16.18
C HIS A 51 -3.79 -11.58 17.00
N LEU A 52 -4.00 -10.27 16.79
CA LEU A 52 -5.03 -9.47 17.45
C LEU A 52 -6.14 -9.03 16.48
N ASP A 53 -5.96 -9.27 15.19
CA ASP A 53 -6.88 -8.83 14.14
C ASP A 53 -8.06 -9.80 14.03
N GLU A 54 -9.27 -9.29 14.24
CA GLU A 54 -10.49 -10.12 14.29
C GLU A 54 -10.77 -10.85 12.98
N ARG A 55 -10.21 -10.38 11.86
CA ARG A 55 -10.34 -11.05 10.56
C ARG A 55 -9.82 -12.48 10.60
N PHE A 56 -8.81 -12.77 11.42
CA PHE A 56 -8.19 -14.10 11.49
C PHE A 56 -8.76 -14.96 12.63
N ARG A 57 -9.79 -14.50 13.33
CA ARG A 57 -10.42 -15.26 14.41
C ARG A 57 -11.05 -16.53 13.83
N GLY A 58 -10.58 -17.70 14.27
CA GLY A 58 -11.07 -19.00 13.79
C GLY A 58 -10.24 -19.62 12.67
N LEU A 59 -9.21 -18.93 12.18
CA LEU A 59 -8.20 -19.48 11.29
C LEU A 59 -7.02 -20.07 12.08
N PRO A 60 -6.21 -20.95 11.47
CA PRO A 60 -4.88 -21.25 11.97
C PRO A 60 -4.08 -19.97 12.24
N GLN A 61 -3.22 -19.99 13.25
CA GLN A 61 -2.48 -18.81 13.67
C GLN A 61 -1.63 -18.26 12.50
N PRO A 62 -1.78 -16.98 12.13
CA PRO A 62 -1.03 -16.40 11.02
C PRO A 62 0.49 -16.50 11.22
N THR A 63 1.22 -16.84 10.15
CA THR A 63 2.69 -16.92 10.16
C THR A 63 3.38 -15.56 10.22
N PHE A 64 2.62 -14.49 9.98
CA PHE A 64 3.07 -13.10 10.06
C PHE A 64 2.44 -12.38 11.24
N ARG A 65 3.01 -11.23 11.60
CA ARG A 65 2.45 -10.32 12.60
C ARG A 65 1.93 -9.03 11.97
N ALA A 66 2.55 -8.50 10.93
CA ALA A 66 2.02 -7.33 10.23
C ALA A 66 2.00 -7.58 8.72
N ALA A 67 1.03 -7.01 8.01
CA ALA A 67 0.90 -7.18 6.57
C ALA A 67 0.32 -5.92 5.88
N LEU A 68 0.66 -5.77 4.61
CA LEU A 68 0.09 -4.83 3.66
C LEU A 68 -0.40 -5.61 2.45
N CYS A 69 -1.58 -5.29 1.95
CA CYS A 69 -2.06 -5.80 0.67
C CYS A 69 -2.74 -4.67 -0.10
N ALA A 70 -2.36 -4.45 -1.36
CA ALA A 70 -2.90 -3.36 -2.18
C ALA A 70 -3.19 -3.82 -3.61
N PRO A 71 -4.23 -3.30 -4.27
CA PRO A 71 -4.52 -3.63 -5.66
C PRO A 71 -3.53 -2.99 -6.63
N ILE A 72 -3.22 -3.72 -7.69
CA ILE A 72 -2.57 -3.17 -8.89
C ILE A 72 -3.69 -2.75 -9.83
N LEU A 73 -3.79 -1.44 -10.09
CA LEU A 73 -4.90 -0.85 -10.84
C LEU A 73 -4.42 -0.34 -12.20
N ARG A 74 -5.13 -0.71 -13.26
CA ARG A 74 -4.97 -0.15 -14.60
C ARG A 74 -6.31 0.40 -15.06
N GLU A 75 -6.36 1.69 -15.35
CA GLU A 75 -7.59 2.36 -15.82
C GLU A 75 -8.79 2.09 -14.88
N GLY A 76 -8.54 2.08 -13.58
CA GLY A 76 -9.56 1.78 -12.55
C GLY A 76 -9.93 0.30 -12.41
N ARG A 77 -9.40 -0.60 -13.26
CA ARG A 77 -9.59 -2.04 -13.17
C ARG A 77 -8.46 -2.68 -12.36
N GLN A 78 -8.81 -3.52 -11.39
CA GLN A 78 -7.82 -4.35 -10.72
C GLN A 78 -7.28 -5.44 -11.66
N ILE A 79 -5.96 -5.48 -11.83
CA ILE A 79 -5.25 -6.45 -12.67
C ILE A 79 -4.32 -7.38 -11.87
N GLY A 80 -4.17 -7.11 -10.57
CA GLY A 80 -3.33 -7.89 -9.68
C GLY A 80 -3.31 -7.31 -8.27
N LEU A 81 -2.42 -7.81 -7.44
CA LEU A 81 -2.24 -7.40 -6.05
C LEU A 81 -0.76 -7.39 -5.66
N LEU A 82 -0.41 -6.45 -4.80
CA LEU A 82 0.85 -6.42 -4.07
C LEU A 82 0.59 -6.87 -2.64
N TYR A 83 1.47 -7.71 -2.11
CA TYR A 83 1.41 -8.17 -0.74
C TYR A 83 2.80 -8.10 -0.09
N ALA A 84 2.85 -7.62 1.14
CA ALA A 84 4.07 -7.61 1.94
C ALA A 84 3.75 -7.90 3.40
N ASP A 85 4.62 -8.63 4.09
CA ASP A 85 4.44 -8.92 5.52
C ASP A 85 5.73 -8.87 6.34
N ALA A 86 5.56 -8.97 7.66
CA ALA A 86 6.63 -8.93 8.65
C ALA A 86 6.30 -9.82 9.86
N PRO A 87 7.33 -10.41 10.51
CA PRO A 87 7.16 -11.21 11.72
C PRO A 87 7.07 -10.35 13.00
N GLN A 88 7.21 -9.03 12.91
CA GLN A 88 7.01 -8.11 14.04
C GLN A 88 5.68 -7.34 13.90
N PRO A 89 4.91 -7.18 15.00
CA PRO A 89 3.72 -6.32 14.98
C PRO A 89 4.13 -4.86 14.75
N GLY A 90 3.25 -4.08 14.12
CA GLY A 90 3.48 -2.66 13.85
C GLY A 90 4.62 -2.36 12.88
N ALA A 91 5.12 -3.36 12.15
CA ALA A 91 6.19 -3.16 11.16
C ALA A 91 5.76 -2.27 9.99
N PHE A 92 4.45 -2.19 9.73
CA PHE A 92 3.86 -1.34 8.71
C PHE A 92 2.97 -0.25 9.31
N SER A 93 2.81 0.84 8.56
CA SER A 93 2.01 2.00 8.93
C SER A 93 1.09 2.36 7.77
N TYR A 94 0.10 3.21 8.01
CA TYR A 94 -0.74 3.74 6.93
C TYR A 94 0.06 4.52 5.88
N ALA A 95 1.20 5.12 6.25
CA ALA A 95 2.10 5.72 5.26
C ALA A 95 2.70 4.68 4.30
N HIS A 96 3.10 3.51 4.81
CA HIS A 96 3.55 2.41 3.96
C HIS A 96 2.42 1.84 3.11
N LEU A 97 1.18 1.84 3.61
CA LEU A 97 0.01 1.45 2.82
C LEU A 97 -0.20 2.40 1.64
N SER A 98 -0.16 3.71 1.87
CA SER A 98 -0.28 4.72 0.81
C SER A 98 0.87 4.66 -0.21
N GLU A 99 2.10 4.41 0.26
CA GLU A 99 3.24 4.16 -0.64
C GLU A 99 3.01 2.92 -1.52
N LEU A 100 2.48 1.83 -0.94
CA LEU A 100 2.18 0.60 -1.67
C LEU A 100 1.01 0.78 -2.66
N GLU A 101 -0.02 1.53 -2.31
CA GLU A 101 -1.14 1.89 -3.20
C GLU A 101 -0.66 2.71 -4.40
N ALA A 102 0.15 3.74 -4.16
CA ALA A 102 0.73 4.56 -5.23
C ALA A 102 1.59 3.72 -6.16
N TYR A 103 2.42 2.83 -5.60
CA TYR A 103 3.23 1.91 -6.39
C TYR A 103 2.38 0.91 -7.17
N GLY A 104 1.28 0.40 -6.61
CA GLY A 104 0.32 -0.46 -7.32
C GLY A 104 -0.35 0.23 -8.51
N ALA A 105 -0.69 1.51 -8.38
CA ALA A 105 -1.21 2.31 -9.48
C ALA A 105 -0.15 2.54 -10.57
N GLU A 106 1.09 2.86 -10.19
CA GLU A 106 2.21 3.03 -11.13
C GLU A 106 2.51 1.73 -11.89
N LEU A 107 2.58 0.60 -11.18
CA LEU A 107 2.77 -0.71 -11.78
C LEU A 107 1.67 -1.06 -12.77
N GLY A 108 0.41 -0.76 -12.47
CA GLY A 108 -0.69 -1.06 -13.39
C GLY A 108 -0.59 -0.30 -14.72
N THR A 109 0.02 0.88 -14.73
CA THR A 109 0.32 1.62 -15.99
C THR A 109 1.51 1.05 -16.75
N SER A 110 2.49 0.48 -16.03
CA SER A 110 3.74 -0.05 -16.63
C SER A 110 3.64 -1.50 -17.07
N LEU A 111 2.68 -2.26 -16.54
CA LEU A 111 2.45 -3.65 -16.90
C LEU A 111 1.70 -3.72 -18.24
N GLU A 112 2.40 -4.19 -19.26
CA GLU A 112 1.80 -4.57 -20.53
C GLU A 112 0.77 -5.69 -20.32
N PRO A 113 -0.37 -5.69 -21.05
CA PRO A 113 -1.28 -6.81 -20.97
C PRO A 113 -0.56 -8.05 -21.52
N GLU A 114 -0.39 -9.07 -20.69
CA GLU A 114 0.17 -10.35 -21.11
C GLU A 114 -0.82 -10.97 -22.10
N ARG A 115 -0.64 -10.72 -23.40
CA ARG A 115 -1.38 -11.41 -24.43
C ARG A 115 -0.88 -12.84 -24.42
N VAL A 116 -1.62 -13.72 -23.74
CA VAL A 116 -1.44 -15.16 -23.82
C VAL A 116 -1.48 -15.52 -25.30
N ARG A 117 -0.31 -15.72 -25.89
CA ARG A 117 -0.19 -16.39 -27.18
C ARG A 117 -0.53 -17.83 -26.85
N ALA A 118 -1.83 -18.17 -26.95
CA ALA A 118 -2.31 -19.52 -26.79
C ALA A 118 -1.39 -20.42 -27.61
N THR A 119 -0.56 -21.21 -26.93
CA THR A 119 0.15 -22.30 -27.59
C THR A 119 -0.94 -23.21 -28.12
N PRO A 120 -1.11 -23.38 -29.45
CA PRO A 120 -2.02 -24.37 -29.96
C PRO A 120 -1.62 -25.73 -29.34
N PRO A 121 -2.59 -26.61 -29.04
CA PRO A 121 -2.29 -27.92 -28.47
C PRO A 121 -1.22 -28.63 -29.32
N PRO A 122 -0.31 -29.41 -28.70
CA PRO A 122 0.75 -30.08 -29.43
C PRO A 122 0.14 -30.89 -30.57
N PRO A 123 0.65 -30.75 -31.81
CA PRO A 123 0.11 -31.48 -32.96
C PRO A 123 0.25 -32.99 -32.72
N PRO A 124 -0.74 -33.81 -33.11
CA PRO A 124 -0.67 -35.25 -32.97
C PRO A 124 0.55 -35.79 -33.71
N GLU A 125 1.25 -36.73 -33.07
CA GLU A 125 2.46 -37.36 -33.60
C GLU A 125 2.20 -37.96 -35.00
N GLY A 126 2.87 -37.40 -36.00
CA GLY A 126 2.82 -37.77 -37.41
C GLY A 126 3.98 -37.13 -38.18
N PRO A 127 4.46 -37.71 -39.30
CA PRO A 127 5.89 -37.90 -39.52
C PRO A 127 6.65 -36.71 -40.12
N ALA A 128 7.93 -36.63 -39.74
CA ALA A 128 9.09 -36.01 -40.40
C ALA A 128 8.87 -34.67 -41.14
N VAL A 129 9.18 -33.57 -40.45
CA VAL A 129 9.33 -32.24 -41.06
C VAL A 129 10.56 -32.21 -41.98
N SER A 130 10.38 -31.72 -43.20
CA SER A 130 11.36 -31.78 -44.29
C SER A 130 12.60 -30.91 -44.06
N LEU A 131 13.75 -31.41 -44.55
CA LEU A 131 15.10 -30.85 -44.40
C LEU A 131 15.24 -29.36 -44.85
N TRP A 132 14.31 -28.85 -45.65
CA TRP A 132 14.33 -27.48 -46.18
C TRP A 132 13.94 -26.41 -45.15
N LEU A 133 13.27 -26.77 -44.04
CA LEU A 133 12.89 -25.81 -42.99
C LEU A 133 14.06 -25.48 -42.04
N GLN A 134 15.08 -26.34 -41.94
CA GLN A 134 16.25 -26.11 -41.08
C GLN A 134 17.20 -25.04 -41.65
N VAL A 135 17.28 -24.91 -42.98
CA VAL A 135 18.15 -23.92 -43.64
C VAL A 135 17.64 -22.49 -43.46
N VAL A 136 16.32 -22.28 -43.41
CA VAL A 136 15.71 -20.94 -43.23
C VAL A 136 15.92 -20.39 -41.80
N CYS A 137 15.87 -21.25 -40.78
CA CYS A 137 16.10 -20.85 -39.39
C CYS A 137 17.57 -20.45 -39.11
N GLY A 138 18.53 -21.03 -39.84
CA GLY A 138 19.96 -20.70 -39.70
C GLY A 138 20.32 -19.27 -40.10
N LEU A 139 19.65 -18.71 -41.12
CA LEU A 139 19.93 -17.36 -41.62
C LEU A 139 19.36 -16.24 -40.72
N ALA A 140 18.24 -16.49 -40.03
CA ALA A 140 17.65 -15.52 -39.10
C ALA A 140 18.45 -15.35 -37.80
N GLY A 141 19.11 -16.41 -37.33
CA GLY A 141 19.98 -16.37 -36.15
C GLY A 141 21.23 -15.51 -36.34
N LEU A 142 21.77 -15.44 -37.56
CA LEU A 142 22.99 -14.67 -37.86
C LEU A 142 22.75 -13.15 -37.84
N ILE A 143 21.54 -12.70 -38.19
CA ILE A 143 21.15 -11.28 -38.21
C ILE A 143 21.03 -10.72 -36.78
N LEU A 144 20.58 -11.53 -35.82
CA LEU A 144 20.44 -11.14 -34.42
C LEU A 144 21.79 -10.96 -33.69
N VAL A 145 22.79 -11.79 -34.03
CA VAL A 145 24.13 -11.68 -33.44
C VAL A 145 24.87 -10.44 -33.95
N LEU A 146 24.63 -10.04 -35.20
CA LEU A 146 25.24 -8.82 -35.77
C LEU A 146 24.71 -7.53 -35.11
N GLY A 147 23.44 -7.52 -34.68
CA GLY A 147 22.83 -6.38 -33.99
C GLY A 147 23.35 -6.14 -32.56
N MET A 148 23.87 -7.18 -31.89
CA MET A 148 24.49 -7.02 -30.57
C MET A 148 25.89 -6.40 -30.63
N ILE A 149 26.61 -6.52 -31.75
CA ILE A 149 27.98 -6.02 -31.90
C ILE A 149 28.00 -4.51 -32.23
N LEU A 150 26.90 -3.93 -32.72
CA LEU A 150 26.84 -2.55 -33.24
C LEU A 150 26.11 -1.53 -32.33
N GLY A 151 25.99 -1.80 -31.02
CA GLY A 151 25.77 -0.82 -29.95
C GLY A 151 24.79 0.33 -30.22
N TRP A 152 23.51 0.17 -29.88
CA TRP A 152 22.57 1.28 -29.74
C TRP A 152 22.37 1.67 -28.27
N GLY A 153 22.77 2.90 -27.97
CA GLY A 153 22.79 3.51 -26.64
C GLY A 153 21.41 3.60 -26.00
N LYS A 154 21.27 2.98 -24.83
CA LYS A 154 20.19 3.26 -23.89
C LYS A 154 20.54 4.56 -23.14
N LYS A 155 19.81 5.65 -23.39
CA LYS A 155 19.85 6.83 -22.50
C LYS A 155 19.43 6.38 -21.09
N PRO A 156 20.09 6.84 -20.02
CA PRO A 156 19.63 6.54 -18.67
C PRO A 156 18.23 7.12 -18.45
N PRO A 157 17.37 6.43 -17.69
CA PRO A 157 16.02 6.91 -17.39
C PRO A 157 16.10 8.27 -16.67
N PRO A 158 15.12 9.17 -16.89
CA PRO A 158 15.08 10.44 -16.20
C PRO A 158 15.06 10.22 -14.68
N PRO A 159 15.72 11.08 -13.88
CA PRO A 159 15.70 10.97 -12.43
C PRO A 159 14.26 11.03 -11.93
N ALA A 160 13.92 10.13 -11.01
CA ALA A 160 12.59 10.01 -10.43
C ALA A 160 12.06 11.38 -9.97
N PRO A 161 10.78 11.71 -10.23
CA PRO A 161 10.20 12.98 -9.83
C PRO A 161 10.28 13.15 -8.31
N LYS A 162 10.86 14.28 -7.88
CA LYS A 162 10.83 14.71 -6.48
C LYS A 162 9.42 15.20 -6.16
N SER A 163 8.71 14.56 -5.21
CA SER A 163 8.30 15.22 -3.95
C SER A 163 7.24 14.40 -3.20
N LYS A 164 7.37 14.40 -1.86
CA LYS A 164 6.38 13.90 -0.90
C LYS A 164 5.13 14.80 -0.78
N LEU A 165 5.02 15.84 -1.60
CA LEU A 165 4.03 16.92 -1.48
C LEU A 165 2.83 16.75 -2.43
N ALA A 166 3.04 16.17 -3.63
CA ALA A 166 1.99 16.01 -4.63
C ALA A 166 0.82 15.10 -4.19
N THR A 167 1.05 14.20 -3.23
CA THR A 167 0.01 13.28 -2.72
C THR A 167 -0.94 13.97 -1.73
N LEU A 168 -0.54 15.08 -1.09
CA LEU A 168 -1.40 15.81 -0.15
C LEU A 168 -2.41 16.73 -0.84
N GLU A 169 -2.07 17.26 -2.03
CA GLU A 169 -2.93 18.18 -2.78
C GLU A 169 -4.21 17.52 -3.33
N THR A 170 -4.21 16.19 -3.53
CA THR A 170 -5.34 15.42 -4.09
C THR A 170 -6.00 14.47 -3.09
N ALA A 171 -5.45 14.32 -1.88
CA ALA A 171 -5.96 13.41 -0.86
C ALA A 171 -7.27 13.93 -0.24
N GLY A 172 -8.25 13.03 -0.09
CA GLY A 172 -9.48 13.28 0.67
C GLY A 172 -9.24 13.45 2.17
N PRO A 173 -10.19 14.02 2.92
CA PRO A 173 -10.02 14.30 4.35
C PRO A 173 -9.83 13.03 5.19
N ASP A 174 -10.44 11.92 4.77
CA ASP A 174 -10.28 10.60 5.37
C ASP A 174 -8.85 10.07 5.25
N THR A 175 -8.20 10.31 4.11
CA THR A 175 -6.80 9.95 3.87
C THR A 175 -5.89 10.78 4.75
N ILE A 176 -6.11 12.11 4.83
CA ILE A 176 -5.32 12.99 5.71
C ILE A 176 -5.42 12.57 7.17
N ALA A 177 -6.63 12.29 7.68
CA ALA A 177 -6.83 11.86 9.06
C ALA A 177 -6.11 10.53 9.37
N ARG A 178 -6.16 9.57 8.42
CA ARG A 178 -5.45 8.29 8.52
C ARG A 178 -3.95 8.46 8.49
N SER A 179 -3.42 9.27 7.56
CA SER A 179 -1.99 9.54 7.45
C SER A 179 -1.46 10.24 8.69
N PHE A 180 -2.21 11.18 9.26
CA PHE A 180 -1.83 11.88 10.49
C PHE A 180 -1.79 10.93 11.69
N LEU A 181 -2.85 10.13 11.91
CA LEU A 181 -2.85 9.13 12.98
C LEU A 181 -1.71 8.11 12.81
N GLY A 182 -1.50 7.62 11.58
CA GLY A 182 -0.42 6.70 11.27
C GLY A 182 0.96 7.29 11.54
N ALA A 183 1.15 8.58 11.26
CA ALA A 183 2.39 9.30 11.56
C ALA A 183 2.64 9.43 13.07
N LEU A 184 1.59 9.68 13.86
CA LEU A 184 1.67 9.67 15.33
C LEU A 184 2.03 8.28 15.89
N GLN A 185 1.45 7.22 15.31
CA GLN A 185 1.68 5.81 15.68
C GLN A 185 3.10 5.33 15.35
N ALA A 186 3.65 5.76 14.19
CA ALA A 186 4.95 5.36 13.64
C ALA A 186 6.13 6.29 14.03
N PRO A 187 6.05 6.93 15.21
CA PRO A 187 6.72 8.20 15.56
C PRO A 187 7.26 9.13 14.42
N ARG A 188 6.58 9.26 13.28
CA ARG A 188 7.02 10.11 12.14
C ARG A 188 6.42 11.50 12.25
N LEU A 189 6.96 12.32 13.15
CA LEU A 189 6.30 13.56 13.55
C LEU A 189 6.44 14.73 12.56
N GLY A 190 7.51 14.76 11.75
CA GLY A 190 7.66 15.78 10.69
C GLY A 190 6.52 15.78 9.66
N PRO A 191 6.21 14.65 9.00
CA PRO A 191 5.06 14.56 8.10
C PRO A 191 3.71 14.82 8.79
N ALA A 192 3.56 14.45 10.07
CA ALA A 192 2.34 14.75 10.83
C ALA A 192 2.15 16.26 11.00
N TYR A 193 3.23 16.98 11.27
CA TYR A 193 3.22 18.43 11.43
C TYR A 193 2.78 19.16 10.15
N GLU A 194 3.22 18.69 8.97
CA GLU A 194 2.84 19.29 7.68
C GLU A 194 1.35 19.16 7.35
N MET A 195 0.64 18.20 7.96
CA MET A 195 -0.80 18.01 7.79
C MET A 195 -1.64 18.98 8.64
N LEU A 196 -1.00 19.77 9.51
CA LEU A 196 -1.66 20.76 10.36
C LEU A 196 -1.98 22.04 9.57
N SER A 197 -3.11 22.66 9.89
CA SER A 197 -3.49 23.95 9.32
C SER A 197 -2.45 25.03 9.66
N PRO A 198 -2.29 26.06 8.82
CA PRO A 198 -1.38 27.18 9.11
C PRO A 198 -1.63 27.77 10.50
N ARG A 199 -2.90 27.90 10.89
CA ARG A 199 -3.32 28.38 12.21
C ARG A 199 -2.75 27.56 13.38
N LEU A 200 -2.68 26.24 13.25
CA LEU A 200 -2.07 25.38 14.28
C LEU A 200 -0.54 25.47 14.25
N ARG A 201 0.05 25.56 13.06
CA ARG A 201 1.50 25.71 12.86
C ARG A 201 2.03 27.07 13.36
N ASP A 202 1.22 28.11 13.31
CA ASP A 202 1.56 29.44 13.87
C ASP A 202 1.68 29.42 15.41
N LYS A 203 0.98 28.49 16.06
CA LYS A 203 0.95 28.38 17.53
C LYS A 203 1.91 27.35 18.09
N LEU A 204 2.43 26.47 17.25
CA LEU A 204 3.17 25.30 17.67
C LEU A 204 4.30 25.07 16.67
N THR A 205 5.54 25.27 17.10
CA THR A 205 6.71 24.95 16.26
C THR A 205 6.85 23.43 16.06
N PRO A 206 7.57 22.97 15.02
CA PRO A 206 7.83 21.54 14.81
C PRO A 206 8.45 20.86 16.04
N GLU A 207 9.40 21.51 16.71
CA GLU A 207 10.08 20.97 17.89
C GLU A 207 9.13 20.86 19.09
N GLN A 208 8.27 21.87 19.28
CA GLN A 208 7.25 21.83 20.33
C GLN A 208 6.20 20.75 20.06
N PHE A 209 5.78 20.57 18.81
CA PHE A 209 4.91 19.48 18.40
C PHE A 209 5.57 18.13 18.74
N ASP A 210 6.81 17.95 18.31
CA ASP A 210 7.61 16.75 18.56
C ASP A 210 7.67 16.40 20.05
N GLN A 211 8.08 17.38 20.86
CA GLN A 211 8.26 17.22 22.29
C GLN A 211 6.93 16.93 22.99
N ARG A 212 5.84 17.58 22.56
CA ARG A 212 4.50 17.39 23.13
C ARG A 212 3.97 15.99 22.86
N VAL A 213 4.09 15.51 21.62
CA VAL A 213 3.68 14.15 21.25
C VAL A 213 4.51 13.11 22.00
N LYS A 214 5.85 13.28 22.07
CA LYS A 214 6.74 12.37 22.82
C LYS A 214 6.39 12.34 24.31
N THR A 215 6.21 13.51 24.92
CA THR A 215 5.86 13.65 26.34
C THR A 215 4.49 13.02 26.63
N TRP A 216 3.50 13.24 25.77
CA TRP A 216 2.18 12.65 25.93
C TRP A 216 2.24 11.12 25.81
N ARG A 217 2.98 10.57 24.84
CA ARG A 217 3.13 9.12 24.67
C ARG A 217 3.80 8.44 25.84
N GLY A 218 4.76 9.10 26.50
CA GLY A 218 5.44 8.59 27.69
C GLY A 218 4.57 8.51 28.95
N LYS A 219 3.35 9.07 28.93
CA LYS A 219 2.45 9.07 30.10
C LYS A 219 1.53 7.85 30.10
N GLY A 220 1.69 6.99 31.10
CA GLY A 220 0.76 5.89 31.39
C GLY A 220 0.46 5.03 30.16
N LYS A 221 -0.83 4.87 29.84
CA LYS A 221 -1.31 4.03 28.74
C LYS A 221 -1.45 4.76 27.39
N ASN A 222 -0.97 5.99 27.27
CA ASN A 222 -1.21 6.82 26.09
C ASN A 222 -0.63 6.23 24.79
N ALA A 223 0.57 5.64 24.85
CA ALA A 223 1.13 4.94 23.70
C ALA A 223 0.24 3.79 23.23
N TRP A 224 -0.30 3.00 24.16
CA TRP A 224 -1.24 1.92 23.84
C TRP A 224 -2.57 2.45 23.30
N GLU A 225 -3.13 3.50 23.92
CA GLU A 225 -4.35 4.15 23.45
C GLU A 225 -4.20 4.70 22.02
N LEU A 226 -3.02 5.21 21.66
CA LEU A 226 -2.73 5.70 20.31
C LEU A 226 -2.65 4.57 19.27
N GLN A 227 -2.06 3.43 19.64
CA GLN A 227 -1.94 2.29 18.72
C GLN A 227 -3.28 1.59 18.44
N ASN A 228 -4.22 1.66 19.38
CA ASN A 228 -5.52 0.97 19.27
C ASN A 228 -6.63 1.88 18.76
N ARG A 229 -6.30 2.89 17.94
CA ARG A 229 -7.25 3.87 17.43
C ARG A 229 -7.30 3.90 15.91
N ARG A 230 -8.47 4.27 15.38
CA ARG A 230 -8.72 4.49 13.96
C ARG A 230 -9.57 5.75 13.76
N PRO A 231 -9.37 6.49 12.67
CA PRO A 231 -10.28 7.57 12.29
C PRO A 231 -11.54 7.00 11.63
N VAL A 232 -12.68 7.61 11.91
CA VAL A 232 -13.99 7.34 11.33
C VAL A 232 -14.58 8.69 10.94
N VAL A 233 -14.99 8.83 9.68
CA VAL A 233 -15.64 10.07 9.21
C VAL A 233 -17.03 10.13 9.85
N GLU A 234 -17.29 11.16 10.64
CA GLU A 234 -18.58 11.41 11.29
C GLU A 234 -19.48 12.27 10.38
N GLU A 235 -18.92 13.33 9.81
CA GLU A 235 -19.63 14.26 8.93
C GLU A 235 -18.67 14.82 7.88
N GLN A 236 -19.11 14.94 6.63
CA GLN A 236 -18.30 15.52 5.57
C GLN A 236 -19.12 16.45 4.68
N SER A 237 -18.61 17.65 4.47
CA SER A 237 -19.07 18.63 3.49
C SER A 237 -17.98 18.95 2.48
N GLU A 238 -18.25 19.86 1.55
CA GLU A 238 -17.28 20.27 0.53
C GLU A 238 -16.02 20.95 1.09
N SER A 239 -16.13 21.59 2.26
CA SER A 239 -15.06 22.42 2.84
C SER A 239 -14.67 22.04 4.27
N ARG A 240 -15.42 21.13 4.91
CA ARG A 240 -15.20 20.71 6.29
C ARG A 240 -15.45 19.21 6.45
N CYS A 241 -14.65 18.54 7.27
CA CYS A 241 -14.82 17.13 7.60
C CYS A 241 -14.56 16.91 9.10
N LEU A 242 -15.51 16.26 9.77
CA LEU A 242 -15.40 15.86 11.16
C LEU A 242 -15.05 14.38 11.22
N VAL A 243 -14.00 14.09 11.97
CA VAL A 243 -13.45 12.74 12.11
C VAL A 243 -13.41 12.38 13.59
N GLY A 244 -14.12 11.32 13.95
CA GLY A 244 -13.99 10.65 15.23
C GLY A 244 -12.76 9.75 15.21
N VAL A 245 -11.94 9.77 16.27
CA VAL A 245 -10.84 8.83 16.45
C VAL A 245 -11.19 7.88 17.57
N GLU A 246 -11.72 6.75 17.15
CA GLU A 246 -12.34 5.74 18.00
C GLU A 246 -11.37 4.62 18.32
N ARG A 247 -11.60 3.94 19.45
CA ARG A 247 -10.84 2.75 19.81
C ARG A 247 -11.35 1.56 19.01
N VAL A 248 -10.44 0.79 18.42
CA VAL A 248 -10.78 -0.45 17.72
C VAL A 248 -11.40 -1.45 18.71
N GLY A 249 -12.53 -2.05 18.34
CA GLY A 249 -13.20 -3.11 19.12
C GLY A 249 -14.20 -2.64 20.20
N THR A 250 -14.49 -1.34 20.32
CA THR A 250 -15.59 -0.86 21.18
C THR A 250 -16.31 0.34 20.60
N GLU A 251 -17.62 0.21 20.37
CA GLU A 251 -18.49 1.25 19.78
C GLU A 251 -18.74 2.47 20.69
N GLN A 252 -18.28 2.48 21.94
CA GLN A 252 -18.65 3.51 22.94
C GLN A 252 -17.46 4.13 23.72
N ALA A 253 -16.21 3.89 23.29
CA ALA A 253 -15.07 4.55 23.94
C ALA A 253 -15.05 6.05 23.60
N LYS A 254 -14.76 6.91 24.59
CA LYS A 254 -14.62 8.36 24.43
C LYS A 254 -13.70 8.67 23.22
N SER A 255 -14.30 9.08 22.10
CA SER A 255 -13.60 9.32 20.84
C SER A 255 -12.90 10.67 20.88
N TRP A 256 -11.73 10.77 20.26
CA TRP A 256 -11.18 12.09 19.94
C TRP A 256 -11.98 12.65 18.77
N ARG A 257 -12.09 13.97 18.67
CA ARG A 257 -12.72 14.62 17.52
C ARG A 257 -11.72 15.53 16.85
N TRP A 258 -11.48 15.25 15.59
CA TRP A 258 -10.63 16.06 14.74
C TRP A 258 -11.48 16.72 13.67
N GLU A 259 -11.13 17.96 13.35
CA GLU A 259 -11.77 18.73 12.29
C GLU A 259 -10.74 19.00 11.22
N LEU A 260 -11.10 18.67 9.98
CA LEU A 260 -10.33 19.00 8.81
C LEU A 260 -11.08 20.05 8.00
N ILE A 261 -10.32 20.97 7.40
CA ILE A 261 -10.84 22.00 6.51
C ILE A 261 -10.17 21.88 5.15
N LYS A 262 -10.90 22.24 4.10
CA LYS A 262 -10.36 22.30 2.74
C LYS A 262 -9.70 23.65 2.51
N THR A 263 -8.45 23.62 2.05
CA THR A 263 -7.65 24.79 1.65
C THR A 263 -7.36 24.72 0.15
N PRO A 264 -6.83 25.79 -0.48
CA PRO A 264 -6.41 25.74 -1.88
C PRO A 264 -5.37 24.66 -2.18
N THR A 265 -4.58 24.25 -1.18
CA THR A 265 -3.51 23.24 -1.28
C THR A 265 -3.96 21.85 -0.81
N GLY A 266 -5.26 21.64 -0.55
CA GLY A 266 -5.80 20.36 -0.09
C GLY A 266 -6.40 20.40 1.32
N TRP A 267 -6.69 19.22 1.87
CA TRP A 267 -7.27 19.07 3.21
C TRP A 267 -6.20 19.13 4.30
N VAL A 268 -6.49 19.84 5.40
CA VAL A 268 -5.58 19.97 6.55
C VAL A 268 -6.35 19.83 7.86
N LEU A 269 -5.67 19.42 8.93
CA LEU A 269 -6.23 19.33 10.28
C LEU A 269 -6.27 20.72 10.93
N ASP A 270 -7.45 21.23 11.26
CA ASP A 270 -7.62 22.56 11.86
C ASP A 270 -7.90 22.54 13.36
N ARG A 271 -8.58 21.51 13.87
CA ARG A 271 -8.81 21.32 15.31
C ARG A 271 -8.59 19.88 15.74
N LEU A 272 -7.96 19.71 16.89
CA LEU A 272 -7.58 18.41 17.45
C LEU A 272 -8.07 18.32 18.89
N ALA A 273 -9.31 17.87 19.08
CA ALA A 273 -9.88 17.65 20.39
C ALA A 273 -9.68 16.18 20.82
N GLY A 274 -8.65 15.92 21.61
CA GLY A 274 -8.31 14.57 22.07
C GLY A 274 -6.94 14.11 21.54
N GLY A 275 -6.27 13.26 22.33
CA GLY A 275 -5.01 12.63 21.93
C GLY A 275 -3.76 13.45 22.29
N PRO A 276 -2.65 13.27 21.55
CA PRO A 276 -1.35 13.88 21.87
C PRO A 276 -1.30 15.39 21.60
N VAL A 277 -2.24 15.88 20.80
CA VAL A 277 -2.38 17.29 20.46
C VAL A 277 -3.72 17.71 21.03
N LEU A 278 -3.70 18.28 22.23
CA LEU A 278 -4.86 18.91 22.84
C LEU A 278 -4.65 20.40 22.70
N ASP A 279 -5.65 21.06 22.09
CA ASP A 279 -5.81 22.51 21.93
C ASP A 279 -5.07 23.36 23.00
#